data_AF-A9WPL1-F1
#
_entry.id   AF-A9WPL1-F1
#
_cell.length_a   1.000
_cell.length_b   1.000
_cell.length_c   1.000
_cell.angle_alpha   90.00
_cell.angle_beta   90.00
_cell.angle_gamma   90.00
#
_symmetry.space_group_name_H-M   'P 1'
#
loop_
_entity.id
_entity.type
_entity.pdbx_description
1 polymer ?
#
loop_
_entity_poly.entity_id
_entity_poly.type
_entity_poly.pdbx_seq_one_letter_code
_entity_poly.pdbx_strand_id
1 'polypeptide(L)' 'MRLPSDVGAALDVKTVSGRIILDDQKFSGTGQKVRTSTGPQQPQLSISGSSVSGNISVVHQNA' A
#
# COMPACT_ATOMS: atom_id res chain seq x y z
N MET A 1 -1.37 3.30 -7.23
CA MET A 1 -1.86 4.62 -6.80
C MET A 1 -0.66 5.47 -6.42
N ARG A 2 -0.71 6.78 -6.72
CA ARG A 2 0.28 7.76 -6.28
C ARG A 2 -0.34 8.67 -5.23
N LEU A 3 0.36 8.93 -4.13
CA LEU A 3 -0.04 9.86 -3.09
C LEU A 3 0.83 11.13 -3.09
N PRO A 4 0.29 12.30 -2.71
CA PRO A 4 1.10 13.46 -2.37
C PRO A 4 2.07 13.16 -1.21
N SER A 5 3.29 13.71 -1.25
CA SER A 5 4.35 13.45 -0.26
C SER A 5 4.02 13.89 1.17
N ASP A 6 3.03 14.77 1.33
CA ASP A 6 2.55 15.31 2.60
C ASP A 6 1.36 14.54 3.21
N VAL A 7 0.86 13.51 2.51
CA VAL A 7 -0.25 12.66 2.96
C VAL A 7 0.27 11.29 3.36
N GLY A 8 -0.01 10.84 4.59
CA GLY A 8 0.33 9.47 4.98
C GLY A 8 -0.60 8.43 4.36
N ALA A 9 -0.18 7.17 4.36
CA ALA A 9 -0.98 6.04 3.89
C ALA A 9 -1.10 4.97 4.97
N ALA A 10 -2.31 4.49 5.22
CA ALA A 10 -2.59 3.29 5.99
C ALA A 10 -3.20 2.23 5.08
N LEU A 11 -2.55 1.08 4.94
CA LEU A 11 -2.97 -0.04 4.09
C LEU A 11 -3.57 -1.16 4.94
N ASP A 12 -4.71 -1.69 4.49
CA ASP A 12 -5.29 -2.97 4.90
C ASP A 12 -5.71 -3.74 3.64
N VAL A 13 -4.74 -4.42 3.02
CA VAL A 13 -4.91 -4.98 1.68
C VAL A 13 -4.49 -6.44 1.59
N LYS A 14 -5.11 -7.17 0.66
CA LYS A 14 -4.79 -8.58 0.39
C LYS A 14 -4.53 -8.82 -1.09
N THR A 15 -3.54 -9.66 -1.43
CA THR A 15 -3.39 -10.19 -2.79
C THR A 15 -3.14 -11.69 -2.76
N VAL A 16 -3.72 -12.44 -3.71
CA VAL A 16 -3.55 -13.90 -3.76
C VAL A 16 -2.31 -14.30 -4.53
N SER A 17 -2.07 -13.76 -5.73
CA SER A 17 -0.88 -14.12 -6.55
C SER A 17 0.02 -12.93 -6.91
N GLY A 18 -0.27 -11.73 -6.41
CA GLY A 18 0.53 -10.54 -6.67
C GLY A 18 1.45 -10.12 -5.54
N ARG A 19 1.99 -8.89 -5.66
CA ARG A 19 2.79 -8.24 -4.63
C ARG A 19 2.08 -6.99 -4.11
N ILE A 20 2.33 -6.65 -2.85
CA ILE A 20 1.93 -5.37 -2.26
C ILE A 20 3.18 -4.50 -2.14
N ILE A 21 3.11 -3.28 -2.64
CA ILE A 21 4.20 -2.31 -2.64
C ILE A 21 3.71 -1.05 -1.92
N LEU A 22 4.44 -0.64 -0.90
CA LEU A 22 4.25 0.62 -0.19
C LEU A 22 5.59 1.35 -0.15
N ASP A 23 5.74 2.37 -0.99
CA ASP A 23 7.02 3.04 -1.21
C ASP A 23 8.14 2.03 -1.53
N ASP A 24 9.19 1.98 -0.72
CA ASP A 24 10.30 1.04 -0.85
C ASP A 24 10.00 -0.33 -0.22
N GLN A 25 8.92 -0.45 0.56
CA GLN A 25 8.51 -1.69 1.19
C GLN A 25 7.80 -2.60 0.18
N LYS A 26 8.28 -3.83 0.07
CA LYS A 26 7.71 -4.85 -0.81
C LYS A 26 7.29 -6.06 0.02
N PHE A 27 6.03 -6.44 -0.12
CA PHE A 27 5.45 -7.62 0.51
C PHE A 27 5.05 -8.60 -0.59
N SER A 28 5.62 -9.81 -0.52
CA SER A 28 5.39 -10.87 -1.49
C SER A 28 5.05 -12.17 -0.78
N GLY A 29 4.01 -12.85 -1.25
CA GLY A 29 3.63 -14.18 -0.78
C GLY A 29 2.20 -14.51 -1.21
N THR A 30 1.91 -15.80 -1.38
CA THR A 30 0.59 -16.25 -1.81
C THR A 30 -0.46 -15.98 -0.73
N GLY A 31 -1.55 -15.30 -1.09
CA GLY A 31 -2.66 -15.04 -0.17
C GLY A 31 -2.36 -14.01 0.93
N GLN A 32 -1.27 -13.25 0.81
CA GLN A 32 -0.86 -12.31 1.86
C GLN A 32 -1.88 -11.21 2.10
N LYS A 33 -2.16 -10.99 3.39
CA LYS A 33 -2.82 -9.80 3.91
C LYS A 33 -1.77 -8.92 4.58
N VAL A 34 -1.71 -7.64 4.22
CA VAL A 34 -0.76 -6.66 4.76
C VAL A 34 -1.55 -5.56 5.43
N ARG A 35 -1.17 -5.26 6.69
CA ARG A 35 -1.67 -4.12 7.45
C ARG A 35 -0.48 -3.29 7.91
N THR A 36 -0.30 -2.12 7.32
CA THR A 36 0.87 -1.26 7.56
C THR A 36 0.53 0.20 7.30
N SER A 37 1.36 1.13 7.76
CA SER A 37 1.19 2.56 7.49
C SER A 37 2.54 3.26 7.33
N THR A 38 2.55 4.34 6.54
CA THR A 38 3.71 5.21 6.29
C THR A 38 3.30 6.68 6.24
N GLY A 39 4.25 7.59 6.39
CA GLY A 39 4.04 9.04 6.32
C GLY A 39 3.30 9.65 7.52
N PRO A 40 2.86 10.92 7.40
CA PRO A 40 2.17 11.65 8.46
C PRO A 40 0.85 11.00 8.91
N GLN A 41 0.48 11.22 10.18
CA GLN A 41 -0.82 10.73 10.70
C GLN A 41 -2.00 11.63 10.28
N GLN A 42 -1.74 12.90 9.94
CA GLN A 42 -2.73 13.83 9.42
C GLN A 42 -2.05 14.81 8.44
N PRO A 43 -2.56 14.94 7.20
CA PRO A 43 -3.61 14.12 6.59
C PRO A 43 -3.12 12.68 6.32
N GLN A 44 -4.00 11.69 6.53
CA GLN A 44 -3.70 10.27 6.24
C GLN A 44 -4.84 9.60 5.47
N LEU A 45 -4.49 8.88 4.41
CA LEU A 45 -5.43 8.12 3.59
C LEU A 45 -5.48 6.65 4.06
N SER A 46 -6.68 6.15 4.31
CA SER A 46 -6.92 4.72 4.54
C SER A 46 -7.25 4.01 3.23
N ILE A 47 -6.48 2.97 2.91
CA ILE A 47 -6.59 2.18 1.67
C ILE A 47 -6.89 0.74 2.06
N SER A 48 -8.08 0.26 1.69
CA SER A 48 -8.48 -1.13 1.88
C SER A 48 -8.87 -1.77 0.55
N GLY A 49 -8.62 -3.07 0.42
CA GLY A 49 -8.95 -3.77 -0.81
C GLY A 49 -8.37 -5.18 -0.90
N SER A 50 -8.86 -5.93 -1.87
CA SER A 50 -8.31 -7.25 -2.17
C SER A 50 -8.16 -7.44 -3.66
N SER A 51 -7.12 -8.16 -4.05
CA SER A 51 -6.93 -8.62 -5.41
C SER A 51 -6.73 -10.13 -5.46
N VAL A 52 -7.30 -10.79 -6.46
CA VAL A 52 -7.00 -12.20 -6.75
C VAL A 52 -5.67 -12.29 -7.49
N SER A 53 -5.41 -11.37 -8.42
CA SER A 53 -4.18 -11.39 -9.22
C SER A 53 -3.66 -9.98 -9.47
N GLY A 54 -2.34 -9.86 -9.59
CA GLY A 54 -1.70 -8.57 -9.83
C GLY A 54 -1.36 -7.79 -8.57
N ASN A 55 -0.59 -6.72 -8.80
CA ASN A 55 0.07 -5.98 -7.73
C ASN A 55 -0.83 -4.87 -7.18
N ILE A 56 -0.75 -4.66 -5.88
CA ILE A 56 -1.28 -3.46 -5.23
C ILE A 56 -0.07 -2.56 -4.94
N SER A 57 -0.05 -1.36 -5.50
CA SER A 57 1.09 -0.45 -5.35
C SER A 57 0.61 0.92 -4.89
N VAL A 58 1.18 1.40 -3.79
CA VAL A 58 0.99 2.75 -3.24
C VAL A 58 2.36 3.35 -3.10
N VAL A 59 2.59 4.48 -3.77
CA VAL A 59 3.87 5.18 -3.76
C VAL A 59 3.63 6.66 -3.61
N HIS A 60 4.43 7.36 -2.83
CA HIS A 60 4.39 8.81 -2.78
C HIS A 60 5.01 9.39 -4.07
N GLN A 61 4.46 10.51 -4.55
CA GLN A 61 5.09 11.30 -5.60
C GLN A 61 6.37 11.88 -4.98
N ASN A 62 7.52 11.66 -5.64
CA ASN A 62 8.80 12.20 -5.18
C ASN A 62 8.66 13.69 -4.82
N ALA A 63 9.20 14.07 -3.66
CA ALA A 63 9.72 15.42 -3.46
C ALA A 63 11.03 15.56 -4.24
#